data_AF-A0A1F3ZBW0-F1
#
_entry.id   AF-A0A1F3ZBW0-F1
#
_cell.length_a   1.000
_cell.length_b   1.000
_cell.length_c   1.000
_cell.angle_alpha   90.00
_cell.angle_beta   90.00
_cell.angle_gamma   90.00
#
_symmetry.space_group_name_H-M   'P 1'
#
loop_
_entity.id
_entity.type
_entity.pdbx_description
1 polymer ?
#
loop_
_entity_poly.entity_id
_entity_poly.type
_entity_poly.pdbx_seq_one_letter_code
_entity_poly.pdbx_strand_id
1 'polypeptide(L)'
;MTLKPEDAAWLIARTTTDKTVLIGGQAVSFWARYFGIASRLSALTRDIDYFGTKAEASLVASRLKVPHSLRIATLDDATPNAAVLLVSMEGYPDPIIIDYLASIIGVRSAAIQKSAVTVEIDGQKLRVLHPLQLLRAKIWNLYKLEEKRTLEGIEQARLSIEIAAAYVKEANTTQRTLLDSVEMIARFAATAPARFAKDHFQLQCLKAIPESAFDEGALPREFHGKRWPQLLKAIE
;
A
#
# COMPACT_ATOMS: atom_id res chain seq x y z
N MET A 1 16.87 -8.23 11.50
CA MET A 1 17.09 -9.17 10.38
C MET A 1 15.89 -9.06 9.45
N THR A 2 16.13 -8.88 8.15
CA THR A 2 15.09 -8.73 7.14
C THR A 2 14.53 -10.09 6.71
N LEU A 3 13.22 -10.20 6.48
CA LEU A 3 12.60 -11.41 5.95
C LEU A 3 13.05 -11.60 4.49
N LYS A 4 13.61 -12.77 4.16
CA LYS A 4 14.04 -13.08 2.81
C LYS A 4 12.84 -13.09 1.84
N PRO A 5 13.00 -12.65 0.58
CA PRO A 5 11.90 -12.61 -0.38
C PRO A 5 11.16 -13.95 -0.56
N GLU A 6 11.90 -15.06 -0.61
CA GLU A 6 11.35 -16.40 -0.75
C GLU A 6 10.51 -16.82 0.46
N ASP A 7 10.95 -16.47 1.68
CA ASP A 7 10.22 -16.77 2.91
C ASP A 7 8.96 -15.90 3.03
N ALA A 8 9.06 -14.62 2.64
CA ALA A 8 7.90 -13.72 2.55
C ALA A 8 6.87 -14.25 1.57
N ALA A 9 7.27 -14.64 0.36
CA ALA A 9 6.37 -15.22 -0.63
C ALA A 9 5.73 -16.52 -0.13
N TRP A 10 6.52 -17.40 0.50
CA TRP A 10 6.05 -18.66 1.06
C TRP A 10 4.99 -18.46 2.15
N LEU A 11 5.21 -17.49 3.05
CA LEU A 11 4.26 -17.12 4.10
C LEU A 11 3.01 -16.51 3.50
N ILE A 12 3.15 -15.50 2.62
CA ILE A 12 2.01 -14.81 2.00
C ILE A 12 1.07 -15.81 1.31
N ALA A 13 1.63 -16.79 0.59
CA ALA A 13 0.87 -17.85 -0.06
C ALA A 13 0.06 -18.72 0.93
N ARG A 14 0.51 -18.86 2.18
CA ARG A 14 -0.16 -19.69 3.19
C ARG A 14 -1.08 -18.89 4.10
N THR A 15 -0.84 -17.59 4.21
CA THR A 15 -1.56 -16.70 5.13
C THR A 15 -2.54 -15.75 4.47
N THR A 16 -2.61 -15.73 3.14
CA THR A 16 -3.66 -15.01 2.41
C THR A 16 -4.97 -15.82 2.35
N THR A 17 -6.10 -15.11 2.29
CA THR A 17 -7.43 -15.63 1.96
C THR A 17 -8.05 -14.81 0.84
N ASP A 18 -9.22 -15.22 0.34
CA ASP A 18 -10.00 -14.47 -0.66
C ASP A 18 -10.53 -13.12 -0.12
N LYS A 19 -10.56 -12.98 1.20
CA LYS A 19 -11.08 -11.80 1.91
C LYS A 19 -10.01 -10.89 2.49
N THR A 20 -8.77 -11.35 2.60
CA THR A 20 -7.64 -10.49 3.00
C THR A 20 -7.10 -9.67 1.83
N VAL A 21 -6.53 -8.51 2.13
CA VAL A 21 -5.78 -7.70 1.17
C VAL A 21 -4.39 -7.43 1.72
N LEU A 22 -3.33 -7.78 1.00
CA LEU A 22 -1.95 -7.45 1.35
C LEU A 22 -1.76 -5.94 1.34
N ILE A 23 -1.29 -5.39 2.46
CA ILE A 23 -1.05 -3.96 2.68
C ILE A 23 0.40 -3.76 3.17
N GLY A 24 0.69 -2.62 3.80
CA GLY A 24 1.94 -2.46 4.55
C GLY A 24 3.19 -2.40 3.68
N GLY A 25 4.33 -2.85 4.22
CA GLY A 25 5.62 -2.86 3.51
C GLY A 25 5.70 -3.93 2.43
N GLN A 26 5.04 -5.06 2.65
CA GLN A 26 4.97 -6.15 1.67
C GLN A 26 4.21 -5.75 0.40
N ALA A 27 3.14 -4.96 0.51
CA ALA A 27 2.47 -4.40 -0.68
C ALA A 27 3.37 -3.44 -1.48
N VAL A 28 4.21 -2.63 -0.80
CA VAL A 28 5.20 -1.78 -1.49
C VAL A 28 6.21 -2.64 -2.22
N SER A 29 6.75 -3.65 -1.55
CA SER A 29 7.74 -4.56 -2.12
C SER A 29 7.18 -5.32 -3.32
N PHE A 30 5.94 -5.79 -3.23
CA PHE A 30 5.22 -6.44 -4.32
C PHE A 30 5.14 -5.52 -5.56
N TRP A 31 4.59 -4.32 -5.40
CA TRP A 31 4.39 -3.41 -6.53
C TRP A 31 5.70 -2.85 -7.09
N ALA A 32 6.67 -2.55 -6.24
CA ALA A 32 7.99 -2.11 -6.69
C ALA A 32 8.64 -3.18 -7.58
N ARG A 33 8.56 -4.46 -7.17
CA ARG A 33 9.03 -5.57 -8.00
C ARG A 33 8.22 -5.72 -9.29
N TYR A 34 6.89 -5.63 -9.21
CA TYR A 34 6.00 -5.74 -10.36
C TYR A 34 6.32 -4.70 -11.45
N PHE A 35 6.51 -3.45 -11.06
CA PHE A 35 6.82 -2.33 -11.98
C PHE A 35 8.33 -2.15 -12.24
N GLY A 36 9.20 -3.01 -11.71
CA GLY A 36 10.66 -2.88 -11.88
C GLY A 36 11.28 -1.64 -11.23
N ILE A 37 10.67 -1.11 -10.17
CA ILE A 37 11.11 0.09 -9.45
C ILE A 37 12.15 -0.30 -8.41
N ALA A 38 13.35 0.28 -8.53
CA ALA A 38 14.43 0.04 -7.59
C ALA A 38 14.18 0.73 -6.24
N SER A 39 14.38 0.00 -5.15
CA SER A 39 14.50 0.60 -3.82
C SER A 39 15.94 0.98 -3.52
N ARG A 40 16.09 2.11 -2.82
CA ARG A 40 17.37 2.63 -2.32
C ARG A 40 17.79 1.99 -1.00
N LEU A 41 16.84 1.37 -0.30
CA LEU A 41 17.06 0.64 0.95
C LEU A 41 16.61 -0.81 0.77
N SER A 42 16.95 -1.67 1.73
CA SER A 42 16.26 -2.95 1.85
C SER A 42 14.82 -2.66 2.29
N ALA A 43 13.93 -2.34 1.34
CA ALA A 43 12.54 -1.98 1.61
C ALA A 43 11.68 -3.14 2.12
N LEU A 44 12.27 -4.33 2.25
CA LEU A 44 11.63 -5.51 2.77
C LEU A 44 11.39 -5.34 4.28
N THR A 45 10.12 -5.26 4.66
CA THR A 45 9.73 -5.34 6.07
C THR A 45 9.82 -6.78 6.54
N ARG A 46 10.20 -6.98 7.81
CA ARG A 46 10.11 -8.29 8.44
C ARG A 46 8.66 -8.76 8.55
N ASP A 47 7.74 -7.83 8.72
CA ASP A 47 6.34 -8.10 9.01
C ASP A 47 5.51 -8.20 7.73
N ILE A 48 4.43 -8.97 7.81
CA ILE A 48 3.40 -9.12 6.77
C ILE A 48 2.10 -8.52 7.29
N ASP A 49 1.58 -7.53 6.59
CA ASP A 49 0.35 -6.86 6.98
C ASP A 49 -0.78 -7.22 6.02
N TYR A 50 -1.92 -7.64 6.56
CA TYR A 50 -3.17 -7.80 5.84
C TYR A 50 -4.22 -6.82 6.35
N PHE A 51 -4.98 -6.23 5.43
CA PHE A 51 -6.31 -5.77 5.76
C PHE A 51 -7.22 -7.00 5.82
N GLY A 52 -7.79 -7.29 6.98
CA GLY A 52 -8.50 -8.55 7.23
C GLY A 52 -9.23 -8.56 8.57
N THR A 53 -9.87 -9.69 8.88
CA THR A 53 -10.64 -9.86 10.12
C THR A 53 -10.05 -10.95 11.00
N LYS A 54 -10.45 -10.98 12.28
CA LYS A 54 -10.14 -12.09 13.19
C LYS A 54 -10.58 -13.46 12.64
N ALA A 55 -11.66 -13.52 11.85
CA ALA A 55 -12.13 -14.77 11.26
C ALA A 55 -11.13 -15.31 10.22
N GLU A 56 -10.53 -14.43 9.41
CA GLU A 56 -9.50 -14.81 8.45
C GLU A 56 -8.24 -15.28 9.17
N ALA A 57 -7.82 -14.57 10.22
CA ALA A 57 -6.65 -14.96 11.02
C ALA A 57 -6.84 -16.34 11.69
N SER A 58 -8.01 -16.60 12.27
CA SER A 58 -8.35 -17.91 12.86
C SER A 58 -8.41 -19.02 11.81
N LEU A 59 -8.95 -18.73 10.61
CA LEU A 59 -8.97 -19.68 9.49
C LEU A 59 -7.55 -20.03 9.02
N VAL A 60 -6.66 -19.04 8.96
CA VAL A 60 -5.26 -19.26 8.59
C VAL A 60 -4.54 -20.08 9.66
N ALA A 61 -4.71 -19.73 10.94
CA ALA A 61 -4.08 -20.46 12.04
C ALA A 61 -4.50 -21.95 12.06
N SER A 62 -5.79 -22.25 11.85
CA SER A 62 -6.29 -23.63 11.90
C SER A 62 -5.74 -24.54 10.79
N ARG A 63 -5.25 -23.97 9.68
CA ARG A 63 -4.68 -24.73 8.55
C ARG A 63 -3.15 -24.65 8.45
N LEU A 64 -2.50 -23.76 9.20
CA LEU A 64 -1.07 -23.52 9.08
C LEU A 64 -0.29 -24.66 9.73
N LYS A 65 0.58 -25.32 8.95
CA LYS A 65 1.32 -26.53 9.37
C LYS A 65 2.73 -26.25 9.92
N VAL A 66 3.02 -25.02 10.28
CA VAL A 66 4.29 -24.62 10.92
C VAL A 66 4.05 -24.11 12.32
N PRO A 67 5.04 -24.14 13.24
CA PRO A 67 4.86 -23.65 14.60
C PRO A 67 4.44 -22.18 14.62
N HIS A 68 3.30 -21.90 15.25
CA HIS A 68 2.75 -20.55 15.30
C HIS A 68 1.89 -20.34 16.56
N SER A 69 1.63 -19.08 16.88
CA SER A 69 0.65 -18.69 17.89
C SER A 69 -0.24 -17.57 17.36
N LEU A 70 -1.53 -17.65 17.64
CA LEU A 70 -2.52 -16.63 17.26
C LEU A 70 -2.92 -15.81 18.49
N ARG A 71 -2.88 -14.49 18.37
CA ARG A 71 -3.41 -13.55 19.35
C ARG A 71 -4.57 -12.80 18.71
N ILE A 72 -5.75 -12.87 19.32
CA ILE A 72 -6.92 -12.12 18.87
C ILE A 72 -7.03 -10.88 19.74
N ALA A 73 -7.24 -9.71 19.12
CA ALA A 73 -7.45 -8.49 19.86
C ALA A 73 -8.78 -8.55 20.64
N THR A 74 -8.75 -8.12 21.91
CA THR A 74 -9.94 -7.99 22.75
C THR A 74 -10.50 -6.57 22.65
N LEU A 75 -11.65 -6.31 23.28
CA LEU A 75 -12.26 -4.98 23.30
C LEU A 75 -11.39 -3.93 24.02
N ASP A 76 -10.44 -4.38 24.84
CA ASP A 76 -9.53 -3.51 25.59
C ASP A 76 -8.29 -3.10 24.77
N ASP A 77 -8.07 -3.73 23.62
CA ASP A 77 -6.98 -3.38 22.71
C ASP A 77 -7.39 -2.17 21.85
N ALA A 78 -6.97 -0.98 22.26
CA ALA A 78 -7.21 0.29 21.53
C ALA A 78 -6.40 0.40 20.21
N THR A 79 -6.23 -0.70 19.47
CA THR A 79 -5.40 -0.78 18.27
C THR A 79 -6.23 -1.19 17.05
N PRO A 80 -5.83 -0.80 15.83
CA PRO A 80 -6.50 -1.26 14.60
C PRO A 80 -6.28 -2.75 14.31
N ASN A 81 -5.48 -3.46 15.11
CA ASN A 81 -5.24 -4.90 14.98
C ASN A 81 -6.52 -5.68 15.33
N ALA A 82 -6.96 -6.53 14.41
CA ALA A 82 -7.98 -7.54 14.68
C ALA A 82 -7.35 -8.82 15.25
N ALA A 83 -6.16 -9.18 14.76
CA ALA A 83 -5.42 -10.35 15.21
C ALA A 83 -3.94 -10.24 14.79
N VAL A 84 -3.08 -10.94 15.52
CA VAL A 84 -1.65 -11.09 15.25
C VAL A 84 -1.32 -12.56 15.21
N LEU A 85 -0.72 -13.03 14.11
CA LEU A 85 -0.22 -14.39 13.96
C LEU A 85 1.31 -14.36 14.01
N LEU A 86 1.89 -15.02 15.00
CA LEU A 86 3.34 -15.14 15.19
C LEU A 86 3.79 -16.49 14.66
N VAL A 87 4.58 -16.51 13.59
CA VAL A 87 5.04 -17.74 12.93
C VAL A 87 6.54 -17.94 13.20
N SER A 88 6.90 -19.08 13.78
CA SER A 88 8.31 -19.43 13.98
C SER A 88 8.85 -20.14 12.74
N MET A 89 9.95 -19.63 12.20
CA MET A 89 10.60 -20.18 11.02
C MET A 89 12.08 -20.46 11.30
N GLU A 90 12.57 -21.57 10.77
CA GLU A 90 14.00 -21.89 10.82
C GLU A 90 14.83 -20.78 10.16
N GLY A 91 15.97 -20.45 10.76
CA GLY A 91 16.83 -19.36 10.29
C GLY A 91 16.44 -17.96 10.74
N TYR A 92 15.34 -17.80 11.51
CA TYR A 92 14.95 -16.53 12.13
C TYR A 92 14.93 -16.66 13.66
N PRO A 93 15.63 -15.77 14.40
CA PRO A 93 15.71 -15.86 15.86
C PRO A 93 14.41 -15.46 16.58
N ASP A 94 13.60 -14.59 15.96
CA ASP A 94 12.28 -14.21 16.48
C ASP A 94 11.18 -14.57 15.47
N PRO A 95 9.95 -14.81 15.96
CA PRO A 95 8.81 -15.08 15.09
C PRO A 95 8.59 -13.97 14.05
N ILE A 96 8.15 -14.37 12.86
CA ILE A 96 7.64 -13.45 11.86
C ILE A 96 6.24 -13.02 12.28
N ILE A 97 5.99 -11.71 12.27
CA ILE A 97 4.73 -11.11 12.67
C ILE A 97 3.85 -10.95 11.44
N ILE A 98 2.62 -11.46 11.55
CA ILE A 98 1.59 -11.32 10.53
C ILE A 98 0.38 -10.62 11.16
N ASP A 99 0.21 -9.34 10.83
CA ASP A 99 -0.84 -8.49 11.38
C ASP A 99 -2.08 -8.49 10.49
N TYR A 100 -3.25 -8.67 11.10
CA TYR A 100 -4.54 -8.52 10.43
C TYR A 100 -5.21 -7.25 10.94
N LEU A 101 -5.20 -6.20 10.12
CA LEU A 101 -5.74 -4.88 10.43
C LEU A 101 -7.18 -4.75 9.96
N ALA A 102 -8.07 -4.30 10.86
CA ALA A 102 -9.46 -3.98 10.51
C ALA A 102 -9.59 -2.63 9.78
N SER A 103 -8.56 -1.78 9.87
CA SER A 103 -8.50 -0.46 9.21
C SER A 103 -7.05 0.00 9.06
N ILE A 104 -6.79 0.92 8.13
CA ILE A 104 -5.51 1.61 7.99
C ILE A 104 -5.73 3.12 7.94
N ILE A 105 -4.74 3.88 8.39
CA ILE A 105 -4.84 5.35 8.44
C ILE A 105 -4.89 5.91 7.01
N GLY A 106 -5.78 6.87 6.78
CA GLY A 106 -5.86 7.62 5.52
C GLY A 106 -6.68 6.98 4.39
N VAL A 107 -7.11 5.72 4.56
CA VAL A 107 -7.87 4.97 3.57
C VAL A 107 -9.08 4.31 4.21
N ARG A 108 -10.27 4.49 3.62
CA ARG A 108 -11.50 3.85 4.12
C ARG A 108 -11.49 2.36 3.80
N SER A 109 -11.90 1.52 4.75
CA SER A 109 -11.99 0.06 4.61
C SER A 109 -12.76 -0.39 3.36
N ALA A 110 -13.90 0.26 3.05
CA ALA A 110 -14.67 -0.02 1.84
C ALA A 110 -13.89 0.28 0.54
N ALA A 111 -13.04 1.32 0.54
CA ALA A 111 -12.20 1.63 -0.62
C ALA A 111 -11.10 0.58 -0.81
N ILE A 112 -10.51 0.06 0.28
CA ILE A 112 -9.51 -1.02 0.23
C ILE A 112 -10.13 -2.25 -0.41
N GLN A 113 -11.27 -2.72 0.11
CA GLN A 113 -11.94 -3.92 -0.40
C GLN A 113 -12.37 -3.75 -1.86
N LYS A 114 -12.94 -2.58 -2.23
CA LYS A 114 -13.44 -2.35 -3.59
C LYS A 114 -12.33 -2.22 -4.62
N SER A 115 -11.20 -1.61 -4.26
CA SER A 115 -10.13 -1.29 -5.22
C SER A 115 -8.96 -2.27 -5.23
N ALA A 116 -8.88 -3.20 -4.26
CA ALA A 116 -7.79 -4.17 -4.20
C ALA A 116 -7.62 -4.92 -5.54
N VAL A 117 -6.39 -4.96 -6.03
CA VAL A 117 -6.05 -5.64 -7.26
C VAL A 117 -5.83 -7.12 -6.95
N THR A 118 -6.52 -8.00 -7.69
CA THR A 118 -6.31 -9.45 -7.56
C THR A 118 -5.25 -9.87 -8.55
N VAL A 119 -4.18 -10.49 -8.05
CA VAL A 119 -3.11 -11.07 -8.83
C VAL A 119 -3.09 -12.59 -8.59
N GLU A 120 -2.78 -13.35 -9.63
CA GLU A 120 -2.62 -14.80 -9.52
C GLU A 120 -1.12 -15.13 -9.50
N ILE A 121 -0.68 -15.81 -8.45
CA ILE A 121 0.70 -16.23 -8.25
C ILE A 121 0.68 -17.71 -7.93
N ASP A 122 1.30 -18.53 -8.78
CA ASP A 122 1.38 -19.99 -8.63
C ASP A 122 0.01 -20.65 -8.36
N GLY A 123 -1.02 -20.19 -9.07
CA GLY A 123 -2.41 -20.67 -8.93
C GLY A 123 -3.16 -20.15 -7.70
N GLN A 124 -2.56 -19.24 -6.93
CA GLN A 124 -3.17 -18.61 -5.76
C GLN A 124 -3.59 -17.18 -6.05
N LYS A 125 -4.81 -16.82 -5.62
CA LYS A 125 -5.31 -15.46 -5.71
C LYS A 125 -4.83 -14.66 -4.51
N LEU A 126 -3.95 -13.70 -4.77
CA LEU A 126 -3.52 -12.70 -3.81
C LEU A 126 -4.22 -11.38 -4.13
N ARG A 127 -4.85 -10.77 -3.14
CA ARG A 127 -5.37 -9.41 -3.29
C ARG A 127 -4.36 -8.45 -2.69
N VAL A 128 -3.97 -7.42 -3.44
CA VAL A 128 -2.98 -6.42 -3.01
C VAL A 128 -3.62 -5.04 -3.02
N LEU A 129 -3.25 -4.20 -2.04
CA LEU A 129 -3.73 -2.82 -1.95
C LEU A 129 -3.50 -2.07 -3.26
N HIS A 130 -4.54 -1.41 -3.77
CA HIS A 130 -4.46 -0.61 -4.99
C HIS A 130 -3.33 0.44 -4.91
N PRO A 131 -2.49 0.61 -5.95
CA PRO A 131 -1.38 1.57 -5.96
C PRO A 131 -1.73 2.99 -5.49
N LEU A 132 -2.84 3.57 -5.96
CA LEU A 132 -3.29 4.89 -5.50
C LEU A 132 -3.71 4.94 -4.02
N GLN A 133 -4.21 3.83 -3.46
CA GLN A 133 -4.52 3.76 -2.02
C GLN A 133 -3.24 3.53 -1.20
N LEU A 134 -2.28 2.80 -1.76
CA LEU A 134 -0.96 2.60 -1.15
C LEU A 134 -0.20 3.92 -1.01
N LEU A 135 -0.21 4.77 -2.04
CA LEU A 135 0.30 6.14 -1.99
C LEU A 135 -0.31 6.90 -0.80
N ARG A 136 -1.64 6.92 -0.72
CA ARG A 136 -2.35 7.61 0.36
C ARG A 136 -1.98 7.07 1.73
N ALA A 137 -1.99 5.76 1.91
CA ALA A 137 -1.68 5.12 3.18
C ALA A 137 -0.27 5.48 3.69
N LYS A 138 0.74 5.44 2.81
CA LYS A 138 2.12 5.74 3.21
C LYS A 138 2.33 7.22 3.56
N ILE A 139 1.72 8.13 2.80
CA ILE A 139 1.78 9.56 3.10
C ILE A 139 1.04 9.89 4.40
N TRP A 140 -0.10 9.25 4.66
CA TRP A 140 -0.82 9.38 5.92
C TRP A 140 -0.04 8.84 7.12
N ASN A 141 0.68 7.73 6.95
CA ASN A 141 1.54 7.19 8.00
C ASN A 141 2.60 8.22 8.42
N LEU A 142 3.31 8.84 7.48
CA LEU A 142 4.30 9.87 7.80
C LEU A 142 3.69 11.07 8.53
N TYR A 143 2.47 11.46 8.14
CA TYR A 143 1.77 12.58 8.77
C TYR A 143 1.32 12.28 10.20
N LYS A 144 0.72 11.11 10.44
CA LYS A 144 0.06 10.79 11.72
C LYS A 144 0.90 10.00 12.71
N LEU A 145 1.88 9.23 12.22
CA LEU A 145 2.65 8.29 13.03
C LEU A 145 4.12 8.72 13.03
N GLU A 146 4.56 9.26 14.16
CA GLU A 146 5.94 9.74 14.31
C GLU A 146 6.95 8.59 14.18
N GLU A 147 6.61 7.42 14.71
CA GLU A 147 7.40 6.20 14.64
C GLU A 147 7.53 5.65 13.21
N LYS A 148 6.73 6.13 12.25
CA LYS A 148 6.84 5.76 10.84
C LYS A 148 7.71 6.72 10.03
N ARG A 149 8.28 7.77 10.64
CA ARG A 149 9.17 8.73 9.99
C ARG A 149 10.63 8.26 9.94
N THR A 150 10.85 6.95 9.87
CA THR A 150 12.17 6.36 9.68
C THR A 150 12.63 6.46 8.22
N LEU A 151 13.89 6.14 7.94
CA LEU A 151 14.41 6.09 6.57
C LEU A 151 13.62 5.11 5.70
N GLU A 152 13.24 3.95 6.25
CA GLU A 152 12.44 2.94 5.57
C GLU A 152 11.01 3.44 5.32
N GLY A 153 10.39 4.13 6.29
CA GLY A 153 9.06 4.70 6.12
C GLY A 153 9.00 5.79 5.05
N ILE A 154 10.01 6.66 5.02
CA ILE A 154 10.19 7.69 3.99
C ILE A 154 10.43 7.04 2.62
N GLU A 155 11.28 6.02 2.55
CA GLU A 155 11.55 5.29 1.31
C GLU A 155 10.29 4.56 0.79
N GLN A 156 9.49 3.95 1.67
CA GLN A 156 8.22 3.35 1.27
C GLN A 156 7.22 4.38 0.73
N ALA A 157 7.22 5.60 1.27
CA ALA A 157 6.39 6.70 0.76
C ALA A 157 6.92 7.24 -0.59
N ARG A 158 8.24 7.30 -0.79
CA ARG A 158 8.82 7.59 -2.11
C ARG A 158 8.44 6.53 -3.14
N LEU A 159 8.64 5.26 -2.80
CA LEU A 159 8.29 4.12 -3.67
C LEU A 159 6.81 4.12 -4.02
N SER A 160 5.92 4.45 -3.08
CA SER A 160 4.49 4.48 -3.36
C SER A 160 4.07 5.57 -4.36
N ILE A 161 4.82 6.68 -4.45
CA ILE A 161 4.64 7.71 -5.50
C ILE A 161 5.02 7.16 -6.86
N GLU A 162 6.16 6.48 -6.98
CA GLU A 162 6.64 5.88 -8.24
C GLU A 162 5.76 4.71 -8.68
N ILE A 163 5.33 3.86 -7.74
CA ILE A 163 4.37 2.79 -7.96
C ILE A 163 3.05 3.36 -8.48
N ALA A 164 2.56 4.46 -7.89
CA ALA A 164 1.36 5.12 -8.37
C ALA A 164 1.55 5.68 -9.80
N ALA A 165 2.70 6.30 -10.10
CA ALA A 165 3.02 6.77 -11.44
C ALA A 165 3.02 5.64 -12.49
N ALA A 166 3.70 4.54 -12.20
CA ALA A 166 3.77 3.37 -13.07
C ALA A 166 2.38 2.77 -13.30
N TYR A 167 1.59 2.62 -12.23
CA TYR A 167 0.21 2.17 -12.34
C TYR A 167 -0.65 3.09 -13.21
N VAL A 168 -0.56 4.41 -13.03
CA VAL A 168 -1.34 5.36 -13.83
C VAL A 168 -0.95 5.29 -15.30
N LYS A 169 0.33 5.06 -15.60
CA LYS A 169 0.84 4.90 -16.96
C LYS A 169 0.34 3.60 -17.63
N GLU A 170 0.30 2.48 -16.89
CA GLU A 170 -0.04 1.17 -17.46
C GLU A 170 -1.55 0.83 -17.43
N ALA A 171 -2.24 1.14 -16.33
CA ALA A 171 -3.59 0.61 -16.09
C ALA A 171 -4.72 1.44 -16.72
N ASN A 172 -4.44 2.67 -17.15
CA ASN A 172 -5.45 3.59 -17.67
C ASN A 172 -5.60 3.45 -19.19
N THR A 173 -6.45 2.50 -19.60
CA THR A 173 -6.75 2.23 -21.02
C THR A 173 -7.72 3.22 -21.65
N THR A 174 -8.35 4.09 -20.85
CA THR A 174 -9.31 5.10 -21.33
C THR A 174 -9.00 6.49 -20.76
N GLN A 175 -9.40 7.54 -21.48
CA GLN A 175 -9.31 8.92 -20.97
C GLN A 175 -10.05 9.09 -19.64
N ARG A 176 -11.18 8.41 -19.46
CA ARG A 176 -11.97 8.48 -18.23
C ARG A 176 -11.20 7.94 -17.03
N THR A 177 -10.64 6.74 -17.15
CA THR A 177 -9.88 6.12 -16.04
C THR A 177 -8.61 6.91 -15.73
N LEU A 178 -7.96 7.46 -16.77
CA LEU A 178 -6.81 8.36 -16.59
C LEU A 178 -7.22 9.64 -15.85
N LEU A 179 -8.30 10.29 -16.27
CA LEU A 179 -8.83 11.49 -15.63
C LEU A 179 -9.17 11.25 -14.16
N ASP A 180 -9.86 10.15 -13.86
CA ASP A 180 -10.23 9.76 -12.49
C ASP A 180 -8.97 9.58 -11.61
N SER A 181 -7.94 8.94 -12.14
CA SER A 181 -6.66 8.74 -11.45
C SER A 181 -5.93 10.06 -11.17
N VAL A 182 -5.82 10.92 -12.19
CA VAL A 182 -5.17 12.22 -12.11
C VAL A 182 -5.90 13.14 -11.12
N GLU A 183 -7.22 13.20 -11.20
CA GLU A 183 -8.06 13.95 -10.25
C GLU A 183 -7.86 13.45 -8.82
N MET A 184 -7.83 12.13 -8.61
CA MET A 184 -7.62 11.54 -7.30
C MET A 184 -6.25 11.93 -6.70
N ILE A 185 -5.19 11.87 -7.50
CA ILE A 185 -3.83 12.25 -7.07
C ILE A 185 -3.77 13.74 -6.77
N ALA A 186 -4.24 14.59 -7.68
CA ALA A 186 -4.16 16.04 -7.54
C ALA A 186 -4.95 16.55 -6.32
N ARG A 187 -6.18 16.03 -6.11
CA ARG A 187 -6.96 16.33 -4.91
C ARG A 187 -6.27 15.85 -3.64
N PHE A 188 -5.59 14.70 -3.68
CA PHE A 188 -4.83 14.22 -2.52
C PHE A 188 -3.59 15.09 -2.24
N ALA A 189 -2.91 15.56 -3.28
CA ALA A 189 -1.76 16.45 -3.16
C ALA A 189 -2.09 17.78 -2.45
N ALA A 190 -3.35 18.22 -2.51
CA ALA A 190 -3.88 19.39 -1.82
C ALA A 190 -4.24 19.15 -0.33
N THR A 191 -4.00 17.95 0.21
CA THR A 191 -4.33 17.64 1.61
C THR A 191 -3.17 17.94 2.56
N ALA A 192 -3.47 18.16 3.84
CA ALA A 192 -2.45 18.39 4.87
C ALA A 192 -1.37 17.27 4.95
N PRO A 193 -1.70 15.96 4.89
CA PRO A 193 -0.69 14.90 4.82
C PRO A 193 0.28 15.03 3.64
N ALA A 194 -0.23 15.39 2.45
CA ALA A 194 0.59 15.50 1.26
C ALA A 194 1.50 16.74 1.29
N ARG A 195 0.99 17.88 1.78
CA ARG A 195 1.81 19.08 2.04
C ARG A 195 2.89 18.80 3.07
N PHE A 196 2.53 18.17 4.19
CA PHE A 196 3.49 17.76 5.21
C PHE A 196 4.61 16.88 4.62
N ALA A 197 4.26 15.86 3.82
CA ALA A 197 5.26 15.00 3.20
C ALA A 197 6.16 15.75 2.19
N LYS A 198 5.61 16.72 1.46
CA LYS A 198 6.39 17.61 0.58
C LYS A 198 7.36 18.47 1.39
N ASP A 199 6.89 19.14 2.42
CA ASP A 199 7.66 20.16 3.14
C ASP A 199 8.75 19.54 4.02
N HIS A 200 8.45 18.40 4.67
CA HIS A 200 9.36 17.76 5.61
C HIS A 200 10.27 16.68 4.99
N PHE A 201 9.82 16.05 3.90
CA PHE A 201 10.54 14.90 3.29
C PHE A 201 10.78 15.03 1.79
N GLN A 202 10.44 16.18 1.19
CA GLN A 202 10.58 16.43 -0.25
C GLN A 202 9.79 15.45 -1.13
N LEU A 203 8.74 14.84 -0.58
CA LEU A 203 7.89 13.86 -1.26
C LEU A 203 6.69 14.55 -1.92
N GLN A 204 6.79 14.75 -3.24
CA GLN A 204 5.77 15.43 -4.02
C GLN A 204 4.77 14.45 -4.65
N CYS A 205 3.56 14.37 -4.10
CA CYS A 205 2.52 13.45 -4.59
C CYS A 205 2.13 13.67 -6.05
N LEU A 206 2.26 14.90 -6.58
CA LEU A 206 1.98 15.19 -7.99
C LEU A 206 2.90 14.43 -8.96
N LYS A 207 4.09 13.98 -8.51
CA LYS A 207 4.97 13.13 -9.31
C LYS A 207 4.38 11.75 -9.61
N ALA A 208 3.26 11.38 -8.96
CA ALA A 208 2.49 10.19 -9.30
C ALA A 208 1.65 10.36 -10.58
N ILE A 209 1.57 11.55 -11.15
CA ILE A 209 0.93 11.78 -12.46
C ILE A 209 2.03 11.71 -13.53
N PRO A 210 1.98 10.75 -14.46
CA PRO A 210 2.98 10.63 -15.52
C PRO A 210 2.88 11.81 -16.48
N GLU A 211 4.00 12.24 -17.06
CA GLU A 211 4.05 13.33 -18.04
C GLU A 211 3.14 13.06 -19.25
N SER A 212 3.00 11.80 -19.65
CA SER A 212 2.13 11.38 -20.74
C SER A 212 0.64 11.65 -20.49
N ALA A 213 0.22 11.92 -19.24
CA ALA A 213 -1.13 12.38 -18.95
C ALA A 213 -1.40 13.80 -19.50
N PHE A 214 -0.35 14.53 -19.86
CA PHE A 214 -0.42 15.88 -20.40
C PHE A 214 -0.19 15.94 -21.92
N ASP A 215 0.04 14.81 -22.57
CA ASP A 215 0.18 14.73 -24.04
C ASP A 215 -1.13 15.14 -24.73
N GLU A 216 -1.02 15.64 -25.97
CA GLU A 216 -2.20 16.03 -26.75
C GLU A 216 -3.12 14.82 -26.95
N GLY A 217 -4.39 14.96 -26.54
CA GLY A 217 -5.38 13.91 -26.65
C GLY A 217 -5.36 12.88 -25.50
N ALA A 218 -4.42 12.95 -24.55
CA ALA A 218 -4.44 12.09 -23.37
C ALA A 218 -5.61 12.41 -22.44
N LEU A 219 -5.91 13.69 -22.25
CA LEU A 219 -7.04 14.18 -21.46
C LEU A 219 -7.85 15.25 -22.23
N PRO A 220 -9.11 15.52 -21.84
CA PRO A 220 -9.93 16.53 -22.51
C PRO A 220 -9.29 17.92 -22.46
N ARG A 221 -9.40 18.73 -23.52
CA ARG A 221 -8.84 20.10 -23.57
C ARG A 221 -9.27 20.98 -22.38
N GLU A 222 -10.51 20.82 -21.92
CA GLU A 222 -11.01 21.52 -20.73
C GLU A 222 -10.27 21.15 -19.44
N PHE A 223 -9.76 19.92 -19.36
CA PHE A 223 -8.91 19.50 -18.25
C PHE A 223 -7.65 20.36 -18.20
N HIS A 224 -6.91 20.44 -19.32
CA HIS A 224 -5.67 21.21 -19.38
C HIS A 224 -5.89 22.71 -19.18
N GLY A 225 -6.89 23.29 -19.84
CA GLY A 225 -7.11 24.74 -19.84
C GLY A 225 -7.81 25.29 -18.59
N LYS A 226 -8.58 24.47 -17.87
CA LYS A 226 -9.37 24.94 -16.71
C LYS A 226 -9.13 24.09 -15.47
N ARG A 227 -9.33 22.77 -15.56
CA ARG A 227 -9.36 21.90 -14.38
C ARG A 227 -8.01 21.75 -13.71
N TRP A 228 -6.95 21.54 -14.49
CA TRP A 228 -5.60 21.37 -13.98
C TRP A 228 -5.07 22.62 -13.26
N PRO A 229 -5.18 23.85 -13.82
CA PRO A 229 -4.87 25.08 -13.10
C PRO A 229 -5.65 25.24 -11.78
N GLN A 230 -6.94 24.85 -11.73
CA GLN A 230 -7.72 24.89 -10.49
C GLN A 230 -7.17 23.93 -9.43
N LEU A 231 -6.76 22.72 -9.85
CA LEU A 231 -6.17 21.74 -8.95
C LEU A 231 -4.83 22.21 -8.41
N LEU A 232 -3.97 22.81 -9.24
CA LEU A 232 -2.68 23.37 -8.81
C LEU A 232 -2.86 24.49 -7.77
N LYS A 233 -3.80 25.41 -7.99
CA LYS A 233 -4.12 26.49 -7.03
C LYS A 233 -4.57 25.98 -5.66
N ALA A 234 -5.10 24.76 -5.57
CA ALA A 234 -5.51 24.17 -4.29
C ALA A 234 -4.34 23.52 -3.53
N ILE A 235 -3.19 23.36 -4.18
CA ILE A 235 -1.98 22.72 -3.64
C ILE A 235 -1.00 23.76 -3.10
N GLU A 236 -0.97 24.94 -3.73
CA GLU A 236 -0.32 26.16 -3.22
C GLU A 236 -0.85 26.55 -1.83
#